data_AF-A0A348NYU2-F1
#
_entry.id   AF-A0A348NYU2-F1
#
_cell.length_a   1.000
_cell.length_b   1.000
_cell.length_c   1.000
_cell.angle_alpha   90.00
_cell.angle_beta   90.00
_cell.angle_gamma   90.00
#
_symmetry.space_group_name_H-M   'P 1'
#
loop_
_entity.id
_entity.type
_entity.pdbx_description
1 polymer ?
#
loop_
_entity_poly.entity_id
_entity_poly.type
_entity_poly.pdbx_seq_one_letter_code
_entity_poly.pdbx_strand_id
1 'polypeptide(L)'
;MKRAFLFIALMVISAFGMTLFSGNPEIQKTTDPKMIAENNNIFMMKAYKLLTDKDDNIFISPYSITSALAMTYAGAANKTETEMGAALEFSGNNINFP
;
A
#
# COMPACT_ATOMS: atom_id res chain seq x y z
N MET A 1 11.84 46.59 26.60
CA MET A 1 10.65 45.72 26.52
C MET A 1 10.39 45.16 25.11
N LYS A 2 10.44 45.95 24.03
CA LYS A 2 10.17 45.49 22.64
C LYS A 2 11.10 44.38 22.12
N ARG A 3 12.39 44.42 22.49
CA ARG A 3 13.38 43.38 22.09
C ARG A 3 13.10 42.02 22.72
N ALA A 4 12.67 41.99 23.99
CA ALA A 4 12.31 40.75 24.68
C ALA A 4 11.08 40.08 24.05
N PHE A 5 10.09 40.87 23.60
CA PHE A 5 8.92 40.36 22.88
C PHE A 5 9.28 39.72 21.53
N LEU A 6 10.26 40.29 20.82
CA LEU A 6 10.72 39.79 19.52
C LEU A 6 11.43 38.43 19.63
N PHE A 7 12.21 38.23 20.71
CA PHE A 7 12.85 36.93 21.00
C PHE A 7 11.83 35.85 21.39
N ILE A 8 10.81 36.21 22.18
CA ILE A 8 9.73 35.27 22.55
C ILE A 8 8.92 34.87 21.32
N ALA A 9 8.58 35.81 20.43
CA ALA A 9 7.87 35.52 19.19
C ALA A 9 8.68 34.57 18.27
N LEU A 10 10.00 34.76 18.15
CA LEU A 10 10.87 33.87 17.36
C LEU A 10 10.97 32.46 17.97
N MET A 11 11.05 32.34 19.30
CA MET A 11 11.03 31.04 19.96
C MET A 11 9.72 30.28 19.71
N VAL A 12 8.58 30.97 19.80
CA VAL A 12 7.26 30.37 19.55
C VAL A 12 7.13 29.89 18.10
N ILE A 13 7.62 30.66 17.12
CA ILE A 13 7.60 30.26 15.70
C ILE A 13 8.49 29.02 15.45
N SER A 14 9.67 28.94 16.08
CA SER A 14 10.55 27.78 15.97
C SER A 14 9.97 26.51 16.60
N ALA A 15 9.29 26.64 17.75
CA ALA A 15 8.63 25.53 18.42
C ALA A 15 7.39 25.05 17.66
N PHE A 16 6.63 25.96 17.05
CA PHE A 16 5.43 25.62 16.28
C PHE A 16 5.77 24.97 14.92
N GLY A 17 6.85 25.41 14.27
CA GLY A 17 7.33 24.81 13.03
C GLY A 17 7.76 23.34 13.19
N MET A 18 8.32 22.98 14.35
CA MET A 18 8.78 21.61 14.63
C MET A 18 7.63 20.60 14.81
N THR A 19 6.48 21.06 15.32
CA THR A 19 5.25 20.25 15.41
C THR A 19 4.57 20.06 14.06
N LEU A 20 4.60 21.06 13.17
CA LEU A 20 4.02 20.95 11.82
C LEU A 20 4.88 20.13 10.86
N PHE A 21 6.20 20.06 11.08
CA PHE A 21 7.13 19.30 10.24
C PHE A 21 7.34 17.85 10.69
N SER A 22 6.89 17.51 11.90
CA SER A 22 6.83 16.11 12.34
C SER A 22 5.65 15.45 11.62
N GLY A 23 5.92 14.88 10.45
CA GLY A 23 4.95 14.11 9.68
C GLY A 23 4.23 13.12 10.58
N ASN A 24 2.91 13.00 10.41
CA ASN A 24 2.07 12.11 11.20
C ASN A 24 2.68 10.68 11.18
N PRO A 25 3.08 10.09 12.33
CA PRO A 25 3.69 8.76 12.37
C PRO A 25 2.73 7.66 11.89
N GLU A 26 1.43 7.95 11.73
CA GLU A 26 0.42 7.07 11.14
C GLU A 26 0.62 6.76 9.65
N ILE A 27 1.47 7.50 8.91
CA ILE A 27 1.75 7.20 7.50
C ILE A 27 2.46 5.83 7.34
N GLN A 28 2.97 5.24 8.42
CA GLN A 28 3.52 3.88 8.42
C GLN A 28 2.53 2.88 8.99
N LYS A 29 1.39 2.68 8.33
CA LYS A 29 0.69 1.40 8.47
C LYS A 29 1.50 0.35 7.71
N THR A 30 2.55 -0.17 8.36
CA THR A 30 3.50 -1.11 7.76
C THR A 30 2.74 -2.35 7.30
N THR A 31 2.66 -2.56 5.99
CA THR A 31 2.12 -3.80 5.44
C THR A 31 3.04 -4.96 5.83
N ASP A 32 2.50 -6.01 6.45
CA ASP A 32 3.26 -7.19 6.85
C ASP A 32 3.72 -7.98 5.61
N PRO A 33 5.03 -8.10 5.34
CA PRO A 33 5.54 -8.86 4.19
C PRO A 33 5.08 -10.32 4.18
N LYS A 34 4.86 -10.93 5.35
CA LYS A 34 4.38 -12.31 5.46
C LYS A 34 2.96 -12.44 4.93
N MET A 35 2.08 -11.52 5.31
CA MET A 35 0.71 -11.47 4.81
C MET A 35 0.67 -11.25 3.28
N ILE A 36 1.52 -10.37 2.73
CA ILE A 36 1.61 -10.16 1.28
C ILE A 36 2.02 -11.46 0.57
N ALA A 37 3.02 -12.17 1.10
CA ALA A 37 3.49 -13.43 0.53
C ALA A 37 2.40 -14.53 0.60
N GLU A 38 1.69 -14.63 1.72
CA GLU A 38 0.57 -15.58 1.89
C GLU A 38 -0.55 -15.31 0.91
N ASN A 39 -0.97 -14.05 0.76
CA ASN A 39 -2.03 -13.67 -0.18
C ASN A 39 -1.61 -13.90 -1.64
N ASN A 40 -0.36 -13.58 -2.01
CA ASN A 40 0.18 -13.87 -3.33
C ASN A 40 0.18 -15.38 -3.63
N ASN A 41 0.57 -16.21 -2.66
CA ASN A 41 0.53 -17.66 -2.80
C ASN A 41 -0.89 -18.18 -3.02
N ILE A 42 -1.88 -17.67 -2.28
CA ILE A 42 -3.28 -18.07 -2.44
C ILE A 42 -3.79 -17.69 -3.84
N PHE A 43 -3.59 -16.44 -4.25
CA PHE A 43 -3.97 -15.97 -5.59
C PHE A 43 -3.32 -16.82 -6.68
N MET A 44 -2.01 -17.04 -6.62
CA MET A 44 -1.35 -17.81 -7.68
C MET A 44 -1.67 -19.29 -7.66
N MET A 45 -1.96 -19.90 -6.52
CA MET A 45 -2.45 -21.29 -6.51
C MET A 45 -3.81 -21.42 -7.21
N LYS A 46 -4.66 -20.40 -7.15
CA LYS A 46 -5.92 -20.34 -7.91
C LYS A 46 -5.65 -20.11 -9.40
N ALA A 47 -4.82 -19.12 -9.74
CA ALA A 47 -4.52 -18.78 -11.13
C ALA A 47 -3.74 -19.89 -11.85
N TYR A 48 -2.81 -20.57 -11.18
CA TYR A 48 -2.04 -21.68 -11.76
C TYR A 48 -2.95 -22.80 -12.26
N LYS A 49 -3.98 -23.17 -11.48
CA LYS A 49 -4.99 -24.16 -11.90
C LYS A 49 -5.73 -23.78 -13.17
N LEU A 50 -5.96 -22.48 -13.40
CA LEU A 50 -6.59 -21.98 -14.62
C LEU A 50 -5.63 -21.97 -15.81
N LEU A 51 -4.33 -21.78 -15.55
CA LEU A 51 -3.29 -21.73 -16.57
C LEU A 51 -2.84 -23.12 -17.02
N THR A 52 -2.95 -24.14 -16.16
CA THR A 52 -2.50 -25.52 -16.42
C THR A 52 -3.61 -26.43 -16.95
N ASP A 53 -4.58 -25.89 -17.69
CA ASP A 53 -5.65 -26.69 -18.32
C ASP A 53 -5.11 -27.60 -19.46
N LYS A 54 -3.82 -27.47 -19.80
CA LYS A 54 -3.12 -28.28 -20.79
C LYS A 54 -1.87 -28.90 -20.18
N ASP A 55 -1.55 -30.12 -20.60
CA ASP A 55 -0.30 -30.82 -20.27
C ASP A 55 0.87 -30.20 -21.06
N ASP A 56 1.23 -28.97 -20.71
CA ASP A 56 2.36 -28.24 -21.25
C ASP A 56 3.29 -27.76 -20.12
N ASN A 57 4.56 -27.54 -20.46
CA ASN A 57 5.51 -26.95 -19.53
C ASN A 57 5.18 -25.48 -19.29
N ILE A 58 4.82 -25.14 -18.05
CA ILE A 58 4.44 -23.78 -17.66
C ILE A 58 5.44 -23.22 -16.65
N PHE A 59 6.00 -22.04 -16.96
CA PHE A 59 6.85 -21.26 -16.07
C PHE A 59 6.29 -19.85 -15.93
N ILE A 60 6.05 -19.41 -14.70
CA ILE A 60 5.42 -18.13 -14.40
C ILE A 60 6.09 -17.46 -13.19
N SER A 61 6.01 -16.13 -13.13
CA SER A 61 6.46 -15.34 -11.97
C SER A 61 5.25 -14.81 -11.21
N PRO A 62 4.86 -15.43 -10.08
CA PRO A 62 3.76 -14.98 -9.22
C PRO A 62 3.85 -13.49 -8.87
N TYR A 63 5.04 -13.06 -8.46
CA TYR A 63 5.26 -11.69 -8.04
C TYR A 63 5.06 -10.69 -9.19
N SER A 64 5.53 -11.01 -10.40
CA SER A 64 5.37 -10.13 -11.56
C SER A 64 3.91 -9.95 -11.95
N ILE A 65 3.11 -11.03 -11.96
CA ILE A 65 1.69 -10.99 -12.31
C ILE A 65 0.93 -10.14 -11.29
N THR A 66 1.10 -10.45 -10.00
CA THR A 66 0.44 -9.71 -8.91
C THR A 66 0.84 -8.23 -8.91
N SER A 67 2.10 -7.89 -9.16
CA SER A 67 2.56 -6.50 -9.21
C SER A 67 1.93 -5.72 -10.36
N ALA A 68 1.86 -6.33 -11.55
CA ALA A 68 1.22 -5.72 -12.72
C ALA A 68 -0.28 -5.46 -12.46
N LEU A 69 -0.97 -6.45 -11.88
CA LEU A 69 -2.39 -6.32 -11.55
C LEU A 69 -2.64 -5.36 -10.37
N ALA A 70 -1.72 -5.26 -9.42
CA ALA A 70 -1.78 -4.29 -8.34
C ALA A 70 -1.70 -2.85 -8.86
N MET A 71 -0.85 -2.57 -9.85
CA MET A 71 -0.81 -1.26 -10.51
C MET A 71 -2.13 -0.95 -11.22
N THR A 72 -2.72 -1.94 -11.89
CA THR A 72 -4.04 -1.78 -12.51
C THR A 72 -5.15 -1.60 -11.47
N TYR A 73 -5.10 -2.32 -10.35
CA TYR A 73 -6.02 -2.17 -9.22
C TYR A 73 -6.00 -0.75 -8.69
N ALA A 74 -4.81 -0.14 -8.54
CA ALA A 74 -4.67 1.23 -8.05
C ALA A 74 -5.35 2.29 -8.95
N GLY A 75 -5.60 1.97 -10.23
CA GLY A 75 -6.37 2.80 -11.15
C GLY A 75 -7.82 2.35 -11.36
N ALA A 76 -8.25 1.26 -10.73
CA ALA A 76 -9.62 0.75 -10.84
C ALA A 76 -10.56 1.54 -9.92
N ALA A 77 -11.87 1.51 -10.21
CA ALA A 77 -12.87 2.15 -9.37
C ALA A 77 -14.15 1.32 -9.27
N ASN A 78 -14.93 1.57 -8.21
CA ASN A 78 -16.25 1.00 -8.00
C ASN A 78 -16.23 -0.54 -8.04
N LYS A 79 -17.06 -1.13 -8.88
CA LYS A 79 -17.20 -2.58 -9.06
C LYS A 79 -15.87 -3.23 -9.48
N THR A 80 -15.12 -2.62 -10.39
CA THR A 80 -13.87 -3.17 -10.89
C THR A 80 -12.82 -3.25 -9.78
N GLU A 81 -12.68 -2.19 -8.99
CA GLU A 81 -11.78 -2.18 -7.83
C GLU A 81 -12.14 -3.30 -6.84
N THR A 82 -13.43 -3.41 -6.50
CA THR A 82 -13.91 -4.41 -5.54
C THR A 82 -13.64 -5.84 -6.02
N GLU A 83 -13.94 -6.14 -7.28
CA GLU A 83 -13.72 -7.47 -7.86
C GLU A 83 -12.22 -7.80 -7.97
N MET A 84 -11.40 -6.83 -8.38
CA MET A 84 -9.94 -7.02 -8.45
C MET A 84 -9.32 -7.24 -7.07
N GLY A 85 -9.72 -6.46 -6.05
CA GLY A 85 -9.22 -6.63 -4.69
C GLY A 85 -9.57 -8.00 -4.10
N ALA A 86 -10.79 -8.48 -4.37
CA ALA A 86 -11.21 -9.82 -3.97
C ALA A 86 -10.42 -10.92 -4.71
N ALA A 87 -10.22 -10.79 -6.02
CA ALA A 87 -9.49 -11.77 -6.81
C ALA A 87 -8.00 -11.86 -6.43
N LEU A 88 -7.37 -10.71 -6.15
CA LEU A 88 -5.96 -10.59 -5.78
C LEU A 88 -5.67 -10.90 -4.30
N GLU A 89 -6.68 -11.29 -3.52
CA GLU A 89 -6.57 -11.56 -2.08
C GLU A 89 -6.04 -10.33 -1.30
N PHE A 90 -6.45 -9.11 -1.66
CA PHE A 90 -6.05 -7.91 -0.94
C PHE A 90 -6.82 -7.68 0.36
N SER A 91 -7.79 -8.55 0.68
CA SER A 91 -8.52 -8.56 1.95
C SER A 91 -7.55 -8.66 3.14
N GLY A 92 -7.46 -7.59 3.95
CA GLY A 92 -6.53 -7.48 5.08
C GLY A 92 -5.37 -6.49 4.86
N ASN A 93 -5.05 -6.16 3.60
CA ASN A 93 -4.27 -4.98 3.29
C ASN A 93 -5.16 -3.76 3.49
N ASN A 94 -4.91 -3.01 4.57
CA ASN A 94 -5.51 -1.70 4.79
C ASN A 94 -4.82 -0.63 3.93
N ILE A 95 -4.62 -0.93 2.65
CA ILE A 95 -4.11 0.04 1.67
C ILE A 95 -5.28 0.94 1.29
N ASN A 96 -5.56 1.94 2.14
CA ASN A 96 -6.28 3.12 1.68
C ASN A 96 -5.34 3.84 0.72
N PHE A 97 -5.55 3.65 -0.57
CA PHE A 97 -5.03 4.58 -1.56
C PHE A 97 -5.77 5.91 -1.35
N PRO A 98 -5.07 7.06 -1.32
CA PRO A 98 -5.69 8.37 -1.13
C PRO A 98 -6.70 8.71 -2.24
#